data_AF-A0A0W1S5Z1-F1
#
_entry.id   AF-A0A0W1S5Z1-F1
#
_cell.length_a   1.000
_cell.length_b   1.000
_cell.length_c   1.000
_cell.angle_alpha   90.00
_cell.angle_beta   90.00
_cell.angle_gamma   90.00
#
_symmetry.space_group_name_H-M   'P 1'
#
loop_
_entity.id
_entity.type
_entity.pdbx_description
1 polymer ?
#
loop_
_entity_poly.entity_id
_entity_poly.type
_entity_poly.pdbx_seq_one_letter_code
_entity_poly.pdbx_strand_id
1 'polypeptide(L)'
;METDIVYLSAVVEEMLDSYPDAIADAVERGQLTLSTHDNLPFGLAIFDDRVGLGGYDETGMLSAFVDTDAPKARDWANDLYRQYRDEAVRLDLPTTGHSE
;
A
#
# COMPACT_ATOMS: atom_id res chain seq x y z
N MET A 1 4.19 -7.80 12.13
CA MET A 1 4.22 -7.86 10.67
C MET A 1 4.09 -6.44 10.22
N GLU A 2 5.16 -5.87 9.67
CA GLU A 2 5.20 -4.50 9.18
C GLU A 2 4.92 -4.56 7.68
N THR A 3 3.88 -3.87 7.23
CA THR A 3 3.40 -3.94 5.84
C THR A 3 3.43 -2.54 5.25
N ASP A 4 4.22 -2.36 4.19
CA ASP A 4 4.30 -1.10 3.45
C ASP A 4 3.62 -1.28 2.10
N ILE A 5 2.65 -0.42 1.81
CA ILE A 5 1.84 -0.52 0.60
C ILE A 5 1.70 0.85 -0.07
N VAL A 6 1.91 0.86 -1.38
CA VAL A 6 1.65 2.04 -2.21
C VAL A 6 0.55 1.70 -3.23
N TYR A 7 -0.54 2.44 -3.14
CA TYR A 7 -1.71 2.28 -4.02
C TYR A 7 -2.05 3.58 -4.73
N LEU A 8 -2.91 3.47 -5.74
CA LEU A 8 -3.54 4.62 -6.38
C LEU A 8 -4.42 5.36 -5.38
N SER A 9 -4.48 6.69 -5.49
CA SER A 9 -5.27 7.56 -4.61
C SER A 9 -6.74 7.14 -4.55
N ALA A 10 -7.35 6.85 -5.70
CA ALA A 10 -8.74 6.38 -5.77
C ALA A 10 -8.99 5.04 -5.06
N VAL A 11 -8.00 4.13 -5.08
CA VAL A 11 -8.10 2.83 -4.38
C VAL A 11 -7.97 3.03 -2.88
N VAL A 12 -7.10 3.93 -2.44
CA VAL A 12 -6.97 4.27 -1.01
C VAL A 12 -8.21 4.96 -0.48
N GLU A 13 -8.80 5.89 -1.24
CA GLU A 13 -10.06 6.53 -0.86
C GLU A 13 -11.19 5.51 -0.69
N GLU A 14 -11.34 4.56 -1.62
CA GLU A 14 -12.35 3.50 -1.51
C GLU A 14 -12.08 2.57 -0.31
N MET A 15 -10.82 2.23 -0.05
CA MET A 15 -10.45 1.40 1.09
C MET A 15 -10.77 2.09 2.43
N LEU A 16 -10.50 3.40 2.52
CA LEU A 16 -10.80 4.22 3.70
C LEU A 16 -12.31 4.38 3.92
N ASP A 17 -13.12 4.44 2.85
CA ASP A 17 -14.58 4.50 2.92
C ASP A 17 -15.19 3.14 3.33
N SER A 18 -14.70 2.05 2.72
CA SER A 18 -15.21 0.69 2.94
C SER A 18 -14.77 0.09 4.28
N TYR A 19 -13.55 0.37 4.76
CA TYR A 19 -12.95 -0.27 5.94
C TYR A 19 -12.16 0.69 6.86
N PRO A 20 -12.78 1.78 7.37
CA PRO A 20 -12.06 2.82 8.12
C PRO A 20 -11.40 2.32 9.40
N ASP A 21 -12.10 1.53 10.22
CA ASP A 21 -11.62 1.08 11.53
C ASP A 21 -10.45 0.09 11.42
N ALA A 22 -10.50 -0.81 10.43
CA ALA A 22 -9.46 -1.81 10.22
C ALA A 22 -8.15 -1.17 9.73
N ILE A 23 -8.24 -0.13 8.89
CA ILE A 23 -7.08 0.60 8.40
C ILE A 23 -6.48 1.45 9.52
N ALA A 24 -7.31 2.17 10.29
CA ALA A 24 -6.85 2.99 11.39
C ALA A 24 -6.10 2.17 12.46
N ASP A 25 -6.66 1.02 12.87
CA ASP A 25 -6.04 0.13 13.87
C ASP A 25 -4.71 -0.46 13.36
N ALA A 26 -4.62 -0.82 12.07
CA ALA A 26 -3.38 -1.32 11.48
C ALA A 26 -2.28 -0.23 11.39
N VAL A 27 -2.67 1.01 11.11
CA VAL A 27 -1.76 2.16 11.04
C VAL A 27 -1.28 2.57 12.44
N GLU A 28 -2.18 2.66 13.42
CA GLU A 28 -1.83 2.98 14.82
C GLU A 28 -0.88 1.95 15.42
N ARG A 29 -1.05 0.67 15.07
CA ARG A 29 -0.14 -0.41 15.52
C ARG A 29 1.21 -0.40 14.80
N GLY A 30 1.43 0.50 13.85
CA GLY A 30 2.62 0.52 12.99
C GLY A 30 2.73 -0.72 12.10
N GLN A 31 1.62 -1.44 11.89
CA GLN A 31 1.57 -2.66 11.08
C GLN A 31 1.32 -2.35 9.60
N LEU A 32 0.85 -1.14 9.31
CA LEU A 32 0.53 -0.67 7.97
C LEU A 32 1.04 0.75 7.75
N THR A 33 1.90 0.92 6.75
CA THR A 33 2.23 2.24 6.20
C THR A 33 1.57 2.36 4.83
N LEU A 34 0.60 3.27 4.73
CA LEU A 34 -0.11 3.56 3.48
C LEU A 34 0.49 4.80 2.82
N SER A 35 0.84 4.70 1.55
CA SER A 35 1.25 5.84 0.71
C SER A 35 0.48 5.84 -0.60
N THR A 36 0.20 7.02 -1.17
CA THR A 36 -0.46 7.12 -2.47
C THR A 36 0.43 7.76 -3.51
N HIS A 37 0.28 7.31 -4.75
CA HIS A 37 0.92 7.94 -5.89
C HIS A 37 -0.03 7.88 -7.09
N ASP A 38 -0.40 9.05 -7.64
CA ASP A 38 -1.41 9.17 -8.70
C ASP A 38 -0.99 8.55 -10.04
N ASN A 39 0.30 8.27 -10.21
CA ASN A 39 0.86 7.73 -11.44
C ASN A 39 1.51 6.35 -11.25
N LEU A 40 0.97 5.52 -10.37
CA LEU A 40 1.41 4.12 -10.23
C LEU A 40 0.72 3.24 -11.29
N PRO A 41 1.45 2.71 -12.29
CA PRO A 41 0.86 1.82 -13.28
C PRO A 41 0.47 0.45 -12.71
N PHE A 42 0.87 0.14 -11.47
CA PHE A 42 0.54 -1.07 -10.72
C PHE A 42 0.60 -0.79 -9.22
N GLY A 43 -0.20 -1.50 -8.43
CA GLY A 43 -0.13 -1.51 -6.97
C GLY A 43 1.05 -2.35 -6.51
N LEU A 44 1.77 -1.86 -5.52
CA LEU A 44 2.91 -2.57 -4.93
C LEU A 44 2.66 -2.75 -3.44
N ALA A 45 2.62 -4.00 -2.99
CA ALA A 45 2.51 -4.39 -1.60
C ALA A 45 3.76 -5.16 -1.19
N ILE A 46 4.46 -4.68 -0.16
CA ILE A 46 5.65 -5.34 0.38
C ILE A 46 5.32 -5.85 1.78
N PHE A 47 5.48 -7.15 1.96
CA PHE A 47 5.34 -7.86 3.22
C PHE A 47 6.71 -8.33 3.71
N ASP A 48 6.78 -8.78 4.98
CA ASP A 48 8.01 -9.26 5.62
C ASP A 48 8.76 -10.33 4.80
N ASP A 49 8.05 -11.23 4.10
CA ASP A 49 8.66 -12.32 3.30
C ASP A 49 8.13 -12.41 1.87
N ARG A 50 7.22 -11.50 1.47
CA ARG A 50 6.49 -11.60 0.20
C ARG A 50 6.28 -10.26 -0.47
N VAL A 51 6.15 -10.28 -1.79
CA VAL A 51 5.82 -9.10 -2.59
C VAL A 51 4.55 -9.40 -3.39
N GLY A 52 3.58 -8.49 -3.29
CA GLY A 52 2.40 -8.45 -4.13
C GLY A 52 2.50 -7.34 -5.16
N LEU A 53 2.25 -7.65 -6.44
CA LEU A 53 2.06 -6.67 -7.51
C LEU A 53 0.63 -6.78 -8.03
N GLY A 54 -0.12 -5.68 -7.95
CA GLY A 54 -1.44 -5.56 -8.55
C GLY A 54 -1.38 -4.79 -9.86
N GLY A 55 -1.64 -5.43 -10.99
CA GLY A 55 -1.90 -4.74 -12.25
C GLY A 55 -3.35 -4.25 -12.28
N TYR A 56 -3.55 -2.95 -12.50
CA TYR A 56 -4.88 -2.36 -12.67
C TYR A 56 -5.19 -2.14 -14.15
N ASP A 57 -6.46 -2.31 -14.53
CA ASP A 57 -6.93 -1.93 -15.87
C ASP A 57 -7.23 -0.42 -15.96
N GLU A 58 -7.67 0.05 -17.13
CA GLU A 58 -7.99 1.47 -17.38
C GLU A 58 -9.11 2.02 -16.48
N THR A 59 -9.86 1.14 -15.80
CA THR A 59 -10.93 1.52 -14.86
C THR A 59 -10.44 1.62 -13.42
N GLY A 60 -9.16 1.30 -13.17
CA GLY A 60 -8.58 1.21 -11.84
C GLY A 60 -8.93 -0.09 -11.11
N MET A 61 -9.55 -1.06 -11.79
CA MET A 61 -9.89 -2.35 -11.21
C MET A 61 -8.70 -3.31 -11.28
N LEU A 62 -8.51 -4.12 -10.23
CA LEU A 62 -7.43 -5.10 -10.16
C LEU A 62 -7.65 -6.17 -11.24
N SER A 63 -6.81 -6.14 -12.28
CA SER A 63 -6.86 -7.04 -13.43
C SER A 63 -5.96 -8.27 -13.24
N ALA A 64 -4.81 -8.08 -12.60
CA ALA A 64 -3.86 -9.14 -12.31
C ALA A 64 -3.23 -8.96 -10.93
N PHE A 65 -3.01 -10.06 -10.21
CA PHE A 65 -2.27 -10.04 -8.96
C PHE A 65 -1.16 -11.08 -9.01
N VAL A 66 0.07 -10.64 -8.81
CA VAL A 66 1.26 -11.50 -8.73
C VAL A 66 1.75 -11.48 -7.30
N ASP A 67 1.73 -12.64 -6.66
CA ASP A 67 2.33 -12.87 -5.34
C ASP A 67 3.60 -13.69 -5.53
N THR A 68 4.71 -13.20 -4.97
CA THR A 68 6.00 -13.89 -5.05
C THR A 68 6.79 -13.79 -3.74
N ASP A 69 7.44 -14.88 -3.38
CA ASP A 69 8.41 -15.00 -2.28
C ASP A 69 9.87 -14.94 -2.78
N ALA A 70 10.08 -14.61 -4.06
CA ALA A 70 11.40 -14.57 -4.65
C ALA A 70 12.26 -13.44 -4.03
N PRO A 71 13.42 -13.74 -3.44
CA PRO A 71 14.26 -12.71 -2.78
C PRO A 71 14.67 -11.58 -3.73
N LYS A 72 14.94 -11.90 -5.00
CA LYS A 72 15.28 -10.91 -6.02
C LYS A 72 14.12 -9.96 -6.34
N ALA A 73 12.88 -10.44 -6.28
CA ALA A 73 11.70 -9.60 -6.47
C ALA A 73 11.51 -8.67 -5.27
N ARG A 74 11.85 -9.13 -4.06
CA ARG A 74 11.85 -8.31 -2.84
C ARG A 74 12.87 -7.18 -2.90
N ASP A 75 14.10 -7.46 -3.29
CA ASP A 75 15.13 -6.41 -3.40
C ASP A 75 14.71 -5.35 -4.42
N TRP A 76 14.25 -5.78 -5.60
CA TRP A 76 13.70 -4.91 -6.63
C TRP A 76 12.50 -4.09 -6.14
N ALA A 77 11.55 -4.72 -5.45
CA ALA A 77 10.38 -4.04 -4.91
C ALA A 77 10.76 -3.00 -3.85
N ASN A 78 11.74 -3.29 -3.00
CA ASN A 78 12.23 -2.33 -2.00
C ASN A 78 12.94 -1.13 -2.63
N ASP A 79 13.75 -1.35 -3.67
CA ASP A 79 14.36 -0.25 -4.44
C ASP A 79 13.31 0.61 -5.13
N LEU A 80 12.33 -0.03 -5.75
CA LEU A 80 11.23 0.65 -6.42
C LEU A 80 10.33 1.40 -5.42
N TYR A 81 10.03 0.79 -4.28
CA TYR A 81 9.31 1.43 -3.17
C TYR A 81 10.07 2.64 -2.65
N ARG A 82 11.39 2.57 -2.47
CA ARG A 82 12.19 3.73 -2.07
C ARG A 82 12.09 4.87 -3.09
N GLN A 83 12.14 4.55 -4.38
CA GLN A 83 12.03 5.55 -5.44
C GLN A 83 10.65 6.20 -5.45
N TYR A 84 9.58 5.40 -5.43
CA TYR A 84 8.22 5.94 -5.38
C TYR A 84 7.91 6.64 -4.06
N ARG A 85 8.45 6.21 -2.92
CA ARG A 85 8.27 6.88 -1.62
C ARG A 85 8.89 8.26 -1.59
N ASP A 86 10.01 8.47 -2.28
CA ASP A 86 10.63 9.80 -2.40
C ASP A 86 9.74 10.76 -3.20
N GLU A 87 8.97 10.23 -4.16
CA GLU A 87 8.05 10.97 -5.02
C GLU A 87 6.60 11.00 -4.48
N ALA A 88 6.24 10.08 -3.57
CA ALA A 88 4.89 9.90 -3.07
C ALA A 88 4.55 10.86 -1.92
N VAL A 89 3.27 11.25 -1.88
CA VAL A 89 2.73 12.00 -0.76
C VAL A 89 2.32 10.98 0.31
N ARG A 90 2.99 11.05 1.47
CA ARG A 90 2.58 10.27 2.64
C ARG A 90 1.20 10.78 3.09
N LEU A 91 0.23 9.87 3.19
CA LEU A 91 -1.04 10.19 3.80
C LEU A 91 -0.89 10.14 5.31
N ASP A 92 -0.99 11.30 5.96
CA ASP A 92 -1.25 11.38 7.38
C ASP A 92 -2.72 11.03 7.61
N LEU A 93 -2.99 9.74 7.82
CA LEU A 93 -4.31 9.29 8.22
C LEU A 93 -4.60 9.80 9.62
N PRO A 94 -5.81 10.32 9.89
CA PRO A 94 -6.19 10.71 11.24
C PRO A 94 -6.18 9.45 12.09
N THR A 95 -5.23 9.36 13.02
CA THR A 95 -5.26 8.35 14.08
C THR A 95 -6.56 8.56 14.83
N THR A 96 -7.49 7.61 14.69
CA THR A 96 -8.74 7.62 15.42
C THR A 96 -8.39 7.38 16.88
N GLY A 97 -8.06 8.45 17.60
CA GLY A 97 -7.78 8.40 19.02
C GLY A 97 -8.99 7.85 19.73
N HIS A 98 -9.00 6.55 19.99
CA HIS A 98 -9.97 5.93 20.86
C HIS A 98 -9.64 6.42 22.28
N SER A 99 -10.32 7.50 22.65
CA SER A 99 -10.30 8.06 23.99
C SER A 99 -11.12 7.12 24.88
N GLU A 100 -10.41 6.44 25.78
CA GLU A 100 -10.79 5.81 27.07
C GLU A 100 -12.14 5.08 27.23
#